data_AF-A0A146KAP0-F1
#
_entry.id   AF-A0A146KAP0-F1
#
_cell.length_a   1.000
_cell.length_b   1.000
_cell.length_c   1.000
_cell.angle_alpha   90.00
_cell.angle_beta   90.00
_cell.angle_gamma   90.00
#
_symmetry.space_group_name_H-M   'P 1'
#
loop_
_entity.id
_entity.type
_entity.pdbx_description
1 polymer ?
#
loop_
_entity_poly.entity_id
_entity_poly.type
_entity_poly.pdbx_seq_one_letter_code
_entity_poly.pdbx_strand_id
1 'polypeptide(L)'
;TGLLSWREKLLKQLSGGMQRRISIAAAMISSRSKLLIFDEPTTGLDPQTKRVIWSMIKDVSRSTRKTPIIVGNSLKNAKFHRIDEKKPGIIITSHDMN
;
A
#
# COMPACT_ATOMS: atom_id res chain seq x y z
N THR A 1 7.80 9.77 1.01
CA THR A 1 6.38 9.87 1.40
C THR A 1 5.78 11.26 1.18
N GLY A 2 6.56 12.35 1.11
CA GLY A 2 6.03 13.70 0.86
C GLY A 2 5.28 14.31 2.06
N LEU A 3 5.48 13.76 3.25
CA LEU A 3 4.75 14.12 4.48
C LEU A 3 5.63 14.78 5.55
N LEU A 4 6.92 15.05 5.25
CA LEU A 4 7.85 15.58 6.24
C LEU A 4 7.43 16.95 6.77
N SER A 5 6.86 17.80 5.92
CA SER A 5 6.32 19.11 6.31
C SER A 5 5.13 19.03 7.28
N TRP A 6 4.57 17.83 7.49
CA TRP A 6 3.41 17.57 8.33
C TRP A 6 3.74 16.77 9.60
N ARG A 7 5.03 16.56 9.91
CA ARG A 7 5.48 15.68 11.00
C ARG A 7 4.98 16.11 12.40
N GLU A 8 4.74 17.41 12.59
CA GLU A 8 4.28 18.00 13.87
C GLU A 8 2.74 18.09 13.96
N LYS A 9 2.00 17.64 12.93
CA LYS A 9 0.54 17.73 12.87
C LYS A 9 -0.09 16.44 13.38
N LEU A 10 -1.19 16.56 14.11
CA LEU A 10 -1.99 15.41 14.55
C LEU A 10 -2.67 14.75 13.34
N LEU A 11 -2.88 13.43 13.41
CA LEU A 11 -3.53 12.66 12.32
C LEU A 11 -4.86 13.28 11.86
N LYS A 12 -5.68 13.78 12.80
CA LYS A 12 -6.97 14.44 12.51
C LYS A 12 -6.86 15.72 11.67
N GLN A 13 -5.66 16.30 11.55
CA GLN A 13 -5.39 17.51 10.77
C GLN A 13 -4.92 17.18 9.35
N LEU A 14 -4.77 15.91 9.00
CA LEU A 14 -4.30 15.45 7.69
C LEU A 14 -5.49 14.99 6.84
N SER A 15 -5.39 15.14 5.51
CA SER A 15 -6.41 14.59 4.60
C SER A 15 -6.46 13.07 4.68
N GLY A 16 -7.58 12.45 4.31
CA GLY A 16 -7.72 10.99 4.31
C GLY A 16 -6.62 10.28 3.52
N GLY A 17 -6.22 10.84 2.36
CA GLY A 17 -5.11 10.33 1.57
C GLY A 17 -3.75 10.43 2.26
N MET A 18 -3.52 11.47 3.07
CA MET A 18 -2.29 11.61 3.87
C MET A 18 -2.28 10.64 5.05
N GLN A 19 -3.39 10.50 5.76
CA GLN A 19 -3.54 9.52 6.83
C GLN A 19 -3.28 8.09 6.30
N ARG A 20 -3.81 7.78 5.11
CA ARG A 20 -3.58 6.48 4.46
C ARG A 20 -2.11 6.24 4.11
N ARG A 21 -1.41 7.25 3.60
CA ARG A 21 0.05 7.17 3.35
C ARG A 21 0.83 6.92 4.65
N ILE A 22 0.45 7.52 5.78
CA ILE A 22 1.08 7.25 7.09
C ILE A 22 0.81 5.82 7.55
N SER A 23 -0.44 5.36 7.46
CA SER A 23 -0.80 3.98 7.82
C SER A 23 0.01 2.95 7.03
N ILE A 24 0.16 3.17 5.71
CA ILE A 24 0.96 2.32 4.85
C ILE A 24 2.45 2.38 5.24
N ALA A 25 2.99 3.58 5.47
CA ALA A 25 4.37 3.75 5.92
C ALA A 25 4.62 3.07 7.27
N ALA A 26 3.68 3.13 8.22
CA ALA A 26 3.79 2.48 9.51
C ALA A 26 3.87 0.95 9.38
N ALA A 27 3.00 0.35 8.55
CA ALA A 27 3.06 -1.08 8.25
C ALA A 27 4.42 -1.49 7.66
N MET A 28 5.05 -0.59 6.90
CA MET A 28 6.33 -0.81 6.25
C MET A 28 7.56 -0.75 7.17
N ILE A 29 7.46 -0.14 8.36
CA ILE A 29 8.59 0.01 9.29
C ILE A 29 8.99 -1.31 9.97
N SER A 30 8.08 -2.27 10.12
CA SER A 30 8.36 -3.54 10.82
C SER A 30 9.54 -4.30 10.19
N SER A 31 10.67 -4.43 10.89
CA SER A 31 11.89 -5.08 10.37
C SER A 31 11.81 -6.61 10.30
N ARG A 32 10.92 -7.22 11.11
CA ARG A 32 10.77 -8.69 11.20
C ARG A 32 9.75 -9.26 10.21
N SER A 33 8.83 -8.45 9.70
CA SER A 33 7.75 -8.91 8.83
C SER A 33 8.20 -9.01 7.37
N LYS A 34 8.16 -10.21 6.80
CA LYS A 34 8.36 -10.45 5.37
C LYS A 34 7.07 -10.27 4.56
N LEU A 35 5.92 -10.39 5.21
CA LEU A 35 4.60 -10.21 4.63
C LEU A 35 3.97 -8.91 5.12
N LEU A 36 3.34 -8.17 4.22
CA LEU A 36 2.53 -6.98 4.54
C LEU A 36 1.12 -7.23 4.04
N ILE A 37 0.10 -7.14 4.88
CA ILE A 37 -1.29 -7.32 4.44
C ILE A 37 -1.97 -5.95 4.49
N PHE A 38 -2.61 -5.56 3.39
CA PHE A 38 -3.37 -4.33 3.29
C PHE A 38 -4.80 -4.67 2.88
N ASP A 39 -5.76 -4.27 3.73
CA ASP A 39 -7.17 -4.36 3.41
C ASP A 39 -7.67 -3.00 2.85
N GLU A 40 -8.16 -3.07 1.61
CA GLU A 40 -8.72 -1.97 0.81
C GLU A 40 -7.86 -0.69 0.75
N PRO A 41 -6.51 -0.76 0.57
CA PRO A 41 -5.55 0.34 0.81
C PRO A 41 -5.83 1.64 0.05
N THR A 42 -6.62 1.58 -1.01
CA THR A 42 -6.86 2.68 -1.95
C THR A 42 -8.32 3.15 -2.01
N THR A 43 -9.20 2.60 -1.19
CA THR A 43 -10.65 2.91 -1.23
C THR A 43 -10.93 4.32 -0.72
N GLY A 44 -11.84 5.02 -1.40
CA GLY A 44 -12.20 6.42 -1.12
C GLY A 44 -11.14 7.46 -1.52
N LEU A 45 -10.08 7.08 -2.23
CA LEU A 45 -9.03 7.99 -2.68
C LEU A 45 -9.19 8.39 -4.14
N ASP A 46 -8.75 9.61 -4.47
CA ASP A 46 -8.69 10.10 -5.84
C ASP A 46 -7.65 9.31 -6.68
N PRO A 47 -7.80 9.27 -8.02
CA PRO A 47 -6.91 8.49 -8.89
C PRO A 47 -5.41 8.82 -8.75
N GLN A 48 -5.06 10.08 -8.46
CA GLN A 48 -3.66 10.47 -8.29
C GLN A 48 -3.09 9.92 -6.98
N THR A 49 -3.84 10.02 -5.88
CA THR A 49 -3.43 9.45 -4.60
C THR A 49 -3.30 7.93 -4.67
N LYS A 50 -4.18 7.23 -5.39
CA LYS A 50 -4.06 5.77 -5.61
C LYS A 50 -2.72 5.41 -6.28
N ARG A 51 -2.32 6.14 -7.33
CA ARG A 51 -1.03 5.91 -8.02
C ARG A 51 0.18 6.13 -7.11
N VAL A 52 0.13 7.17 -6.29
CA VAL A 52 1.20 7.50 -5.33
C VAL A 52 1.37 6.37 -4.31
N ILE A 53 0.26 5.90 -3.73
CA ILE A 53 0.26 4.75 -2.80
C ILE A 53 0.84 3.51 -3.47
N TRP A 54 0.42 3.22 -4.71
CA TRP A 54 0.92 2.09 -5.45
C TRP A 54 2.42 2.13 -5.72
N SER A 55 2.97 3.31 -6.02
CA SER A 55 4.43 3.47 -6.15
C SER A 55 5.12 3.15 -4.83
N MET A 56 4.64 3.71 -3.72
CA MET A 56 5.24 3.49 -2.40
C MET A 56 5.28 2.01 -2.01
N ILE A 57 4.19 1.27 -2.26
CA ILE A 57 4.13 -0.17 -1.98
C ILE A 57 5.15 -0.94 -2.83
N LYS A 58 5.27 -0.63 -4.12
CA LYS A 58 6.28 -1.24 -5.01
C LYS A 58 7.70 -0.94 -4.57
N ASP A 59 7.98 0.32 -4.25
CA ASP A 59 9.32 0.78 -3.90
C ASP A 59 9.79 0.13 -2.59
N VAL A 60 8.89 0.02 -1.61
CA VAL A 60 9.20 -0.67 -0.35
C VAL A 60 9.34 -2.17 -0.54
N SER A 61 8.45 -2.81 -1.31
CA SER A 61 8.57 -4.26 -1.59
C SER A 61 9.93 -4.60 -2.21
N ARG A 62 10.38 -3.80 -3.18
CA ARG A 62 11.68 -3.97 -3.85
C ARG A 62 12.86 -3.73 -2.92
N SER A 63 12.85 -2.63 -2.17
CA SER A 63 13.98 -2.25 -1.28
C SER A 63 14.11 -3.12 -0.04
N THR A 64 13.00 -3.63 0.50
CA THR A 64 12.97 -4.39 1.77
C THR A 64 12.80 -5.90 1.57
N ARG A 65 12.62 -6.36 0.33
CA ARG A 65 12.24 -7.74 -0.02
C ARG A 65 10.98 -8.24 0.69
N LYS A 66 10.08 -7.33 1.03
CA LYS A 66 8.77 -7.66 1.61
C LYS A 66 7.77 -7.96 0.51
N THR A 67 6.87 -8.90 0.79
CA THR A 67 5.78 -9.32 -0.08
C THR A 67 4.48 -8.71 0.42
N PRO A 68 3.96 -7.66 -0.23
CA PRO A 68 2.65 -7.13 0.07
C PRO A 68 1.53 -8.02 -0.52
N ILE A 69 0.52 -8.25 0.30
CA ILE A 69 -0.77 -8.87 -0.02
C ILE A 69 -1.81 -7.76 0.12
N ILE A 70 -2.57 -7.52 -0.93
CA ILE A 70 -3.59 -6.48 -0.97
C ILE A 70 -4.93 -7.13 -1.25
N VAL A 71 -5.88 -6.89 -0.36
CA VAL A 71 -7.28 -7.30 -0.51
C VAL A 71 -8.06 -6.07 -0.95
N GLY A 72 -8.85 -6.16 -2.02
CA GLY A 72 -9.87 -5.15 -2.29
C GLY A 72 -10.50 -5.11 -3.68
N ASN A 73 -11.55 -4.31 -3.82
CA ASN A 73 -12.44 -4.24 -4.99
C ASN A 73 -12.11 -3.08 -5.94
N SER A 74 -11.23 -2.16 -5.57
CA SER A 74 -10.91 -0.96 -6.35
C SER A 74 -9.66 -1.09 -7.23
N LEU A 75 -9.36 -2.30 -7.72
CA LEU A 75 -8.12 -2.62 -8.45
C LEU A 75 -8.35 -2.94 -9.93
N LYS A 76 -9.12 -2.08 -10.61
CA LYS A 76 -9.12 -2.08 -12.08
C LYS A 76 -7.71 -1.73 -12.57
N ASN A 77 -7.10 -2.64 -13.33
CA ASN A 77 -5.78 -2.54 -14.00
C ASN A 77 -4.53 -2.97 -13.20
N ALA A 78 -4.67 -3.72 -12.10
CA ALA A 78 -3.49 -4.28 -11.46
C ALA A 78 -2.95 -5.49 -12.25
N LYS A 79 -1.66 -5.46 -12.62
CA LYS A 79 -1.00 -6.61 -13.26
C LYS A 79 -0.66 -7.65 -12.19
N PHE A 80 -1.28 -8.82 -12.30
CA PHE A 80 -1.04 -9.96 -11.41
C PHE A 80 0.33 -10.57 -11.68
N HIS A 81 1.14 -10.73 -10.64
CA HIS A 81 2.29 -11.63 -10.69
C HIS A 81 1.91 -12.89 -9.90
N ARG A 82 1.73 -14.00 -10.62
CA ARG A 82 1.50 -15.32 -10.03
C ARG A 82 2.74 -15.70 -9.24
N ILE A 83 2.52 -16.29 -8.06
CA ILE A 83 3.56 -16.76 -7.14
C ILE A 83 4.26 -17.94 -7.81
N ASP A 84 5.26 -17.65 -8.61
CA ASP A 84 6.33 -18.59 -8.91
C ASP A 84 7.62 -17.76 -8.95
N GLU A 85 8.67 -18.31 -8.35
CA GLU A 85 9.99 -17.71 -8.14
C GLU A 85 10.18 -16.76 -6.95
N LYS A 86 11.31 -17.00 -6.28
CA LYS A 86 11.95 -16.35 -5.12
C LYS A 86 12.17 -14.82 -5.22
N LYS A 87 11.22 -14.04 -5.74
CA LYS A 87 11.31 -12.58 -5.92
C LYS A 87 10.18 -11.86 -5.15
N PRO A 88 10.43 -10.67 -4.57
CA PRO A 88 9.38 -9.88 -3.94
C PRO A 88 8.30 -9.54 -4.98
N GLY A 89 7.06 -9.95 -4.72
CA GLY A 89 5.91 -9.74 -5.60
C GLY A 89 4.74 -9.11 -4.85
N ILE A 90 3.83 -8.47 -5.57
CA ILE A 90 2.58 -7.93 -5.03
C ILE A 90 1.48 -8.96 -5.32
N ILE A 91 0.87 -9.50 -4.28
CA ILE A 91 -0.29 -10.39 -4.41
C ILE A 91 -1.54 -9.53 -4.21
N ILE A 92 -2.46 -9.61 -5.16
CA ILE A 92 -3.72 -8.88 -5.11
C ILE A 92 -4.85 -9.90 -5.17
N THR A 93 -5.69 -9.88 -4.16
CA THR A 93 -6.93 -10.63 -4.09
C THR A 93 -8.08 -9.63 -4.16
N SER A 94 -9.00 -9.86 -5.07
CA SER A 94 -10.26 -9.12 -5.17
C SER A 94 -11.37 -10.07 -4.77
N HIS A 95 -12.30 -9.57 -3.95
CA HIS A 95 -13.48 -10.33 -3.55
C HIS A 95 -14.70 -9.62 -4.15
N ASP A 96 -15.01 -9.96 -5.40
CA ASP A 96 -16.33 -9.66 -5.97
C ASP A 96 -17.35 -10.54 -5.24
N MET A 97 -17.96 -9.98 -4.20
CA MET A 97 -19.26 -10.44 -3.74
C MET A 97 -20.30 -9.75 -4.63
N ASN A 98 -20.78 -10.53 -5.59
CA ASN A 98 -22.02 -10.38 -6.36
C ASN A 98 -22.86 -9.12 -6.11
#